data_AF-A0A6J4PAT8-F1
#
_entry.id   AF-A0A6J4PAT8-F1
#
_cell.length_a   1.000
_cell.length_b   1.000
_cell.length_c   1.000
_cell.angle_alpha   90.00
_cell.angle_beta   90.00
_cell.angle_gamma   90.00
#
_symmetry.space_group_name_H-M   'P 1'
#
loop_
_entity.id
_entity.type
_entity.pdbx_description
1 polymer ?
#
loop_
_entity_poly.entity_id
_entity_poly.type
_entity_poly.pdbx_seq_one_letter_code
_entity_poly.pdbx_strand_id
1 'polypeptide(L)' 'MIQQQQVIEEIGVRREEPAYRNGWEDGRFGPARLFVENPSLAGWAAHHERLAYYRGHRDGRRVRAMLSHRDPA' A
#
# COMPACT_ATOMS: atom_id res chain seq x y z
N MET A 1 -19.25 -16.33 -11.25
CA MET A 1 -19.27 -15.03 -10.54
C MET A 1 -18.64 -15.07 -9.15
N ILE A 2 -18.23 -16.24 -8.62
CA ILE A 2 -17.72 -16.39 -7.23
C ILE A 2 -16.32 -15.77 -7.03
N GLN A 3 -15.43 -15.78 -8.04
CA GLN A 3 -14.06 -15.25 -7.90
C GLN A 3 -13.99 -13.75 -7.59
N GLN A 4 -14.88 -12.94 -8.17
CA GLN A 4 -14.84 -11.48 -7.98
C GLN A 4 -15.20 -11.08 -6.54
N GLN A 5 -16.13 -11.81 -5.92
CA GLN A 5 -16.64 -11.51 -4.58
C GLN A 5 -15.61 -11.88 -3.51
N GLN A 6 -14.95 -13.02 -3.67
CA GLN A 6 -13.82 -13.45 -2.82
C GLN A 6 -12.66 -12.46 -2.88
N VAL A 7 -12.31 -11.94 -4.07
CA VAL A 7 -11.25 -10.94 -4.22
C VAL A 7 -11.61 -9.63 -3.52
N ILE A 8 -12.87 -9.20 -3.56
CA ILE A 8 -13.32 -7.96 -2.90
C ILE A 8 -13.30 -8.10 -1.38
N GLU A 9 -13.78 -9.22 -0.83
CA GLU A 9 -13.66 -9.50 0.62
C GLU A 9 -12.21 -9.59 1.06
N GLU A 10 -11.36 -10.28 0.30
CA GLU A 10 -9.94 -10.41 0.63
C GLU A 10 -9.21 -9.06 0.51
N ILE A 11 -9.59 -8.19 -0.43
CA ILE A 11 -9.12 -6.80 -0.51
C ILE A 11 -9.65 -5.96 0.67
N GLY A 12 -10.89 -6.20 1.10
CA GLY A 12 -11.50 -5.57 2.27
C GLY A 12 -10.75 -5.89 3.56
N VAL A 13 -10.50 -7.19 3.81
CA VAL A 13 -9.71 -7.67 4.96
C VAL A 13 -8.27 -7.12 4.89
N ARG A 14 -7.65 -7.10 3.70
CA ARG A 14 -6.32 -6.50 3.51
C ARG A 14 -6.28 -5.00 3.76
N ARG A 15 -7.36 -4.25 3.52
CA ARG A 15 -7.44 -2.81 3.83
C ARG A 15 -7.59 -2.51 5.33
N GLU A 16 -8.05 -3.49 6.10
CA GLU A 16 -8.13 -3.40 7.56
C GLU A 16 -6.81 -3.75 8.26
N GLU A 17 -5.90 -4.48 7.59
CA GLU A 17 -4.57 -4.78 8.13
C GLU A 17 -3.76 -3.49 8.38
N PRO A 18 -3.25 -3.28 9.62
CA PRO A 18 -2.45 -2.10 9.96
C PRO A 18 -1.22 -1.92 9.06
N ALA A 19 -0.60 -3.02 8.65
CA ALA A 19 0.57 -3.00 7.76
C ALA A 19 0.22 -2.44 6.38
N TYR A 20 -0.92 -2.85 5.79
CA TYR A 20 -1.39 -2.29 4.52
C TYR A 20 -1.66 -0.79 4.63
N ARG A 21 -2.34 -0.35 5.69
CA ARG A 21 -2.67 1.07 5.88
C ARG A 21 -1.42 1.94 5.98
N ASN A 22 -0.46 1.53 6.83
CA ASN A 22 0.83 2.19 6.94
C ASN A 22 1.55 2.24 5.59
N GLY A 23 1.56 1.12 4.85
CA GLY A 23 2.11 1.07 3.51
C GLY A 23 1.46 2.10 2.59
N TRP A 24 0.13 2.16 2.56
CA TRP A 24 -0.62 3.09 1.72
C TRP A 24 -0.33 4.55 2.01
N GLU A 25 -0.25 4.92 3.30
CA GLU A 25 0.10 6.27 3.74
C GLU A 25 1.53 6.63 3.32
N ASP A 26 2.51 5.75 3.59
CA ASP A 26 3.91 5.93 3.19
C ASP A 26 4.05 6.07 1.67
N GLY A 27 3.34 5.23 0.90
CA GLY A 27 3.38 5.29 -0.57
C GLY A 27 2.78 6.56 -1.14
N ARG A 28 1.75 7.11 -0.48
CA ARG A 28 1.02 8.29 -0.92
C ARG A 28 1.71 9.60 -0.52
N PHE A 29 2.24 9.68 0.70
CA PHE A 29 2.74 10.92 1.29
C PHE A 29 4.24 10.88 1.60
N GLY A 30 4.81 9.69 1.79
CA GLY A 30 6.21 9.51 2.13
C GLY A 30 7.17 9.95 1.01
N PRO A 31 8.46 10.10 1.34
CA PRO A 31 9.47 10.51 0.38
C PRO A 31 9.61 9.45 -0.72
N ALA A 32 9.94 9.87 -1.95
CA ALA A 32 10.17 8.97 -3.08
C ALA A 32 11.52 8.21 -2.98
N ARG A 33 11.98 7.92 -1.76
CA ARG A 33 13.23 7.22 -1.50
C ARG A 33 13.11 5.75 -1.86
N LEU A 34 14.27 5.11 -1.96
CA LEU A 34 14.37 3.70 -2.26
C LEU A 34 13.78 2.89 -1.12
N PHE A 35 12.97 1.92 -1.52
CA PHE A 35 12.17 1.07 -0.64
C PHE A 35 13.01 0.28 0.39
N VAL A 36 14.21 -0.11 -0.01
CA VAL A 36 15.20 -0.84 0.81
C VAL A 36 15.70 -0.04 2.00
N GLU A 37 15.50 1.28 2.03
CA GLU A 37 15.90 2.15 3.12
C GLU A 37 14.76 2.46 4.09
N ASN A 38 13.57 1.86 3.91
CA ASN A 38 12.41 2.22 4.71
C ASN A 38 12.44 1.54 6.10
N PRO A 39 12.67 2.29 7.19
CA PRO A 39 12.75 1.70 8.52
C PRO A 39 11.38 1.21 9.03
N SER A 40 10.26 1.62 8.42
CA SER A 40 8.93 1.12 8.80
C SER A 40 8.74 -0.37 8.50
N LEU A 41 9.58 -0.97 7.64
CA LEU A 41 9.62 -2.41 7.41
C LEU A 41 10.23 -3.21 8.56
N ALA A 42 11.08 -2.59 9.37
CA ALA A 42 11.69 -3.25 10.52
C ALA A 42 10.64 -3.61 11.59
N GLY A 43 9.48 -2.93 11.58
CA GLY A 43 8.37 -3.18 12.51
C GLY A 43 7.48 -4.38 12.16
N TRP A 44 7.50 -4.87 10.91
CA TRP A 44 6.65 -5.98 10.47
C TRP A 44 7.46 -7.28 10.40
N ALA A 45 7.24 -8.18 11.36
CA ALA A 45 8.02 -9.42 11.48
C ALA A 45 7.48 -10.53 10.57
N ALA A 46 6.16 -10.61 10.40
CA ALA A 46 5.56 -11.68 9.63
C ALA A 46 5.57 -11.40 8.12
N HIS A 47 5.71 -12.48 7.34
CA HIS A 47 5.76 -12.39 5.89
C HIS A 47 4.48 -11.78 5.29
N HIS A 48 3.31 -12.10 5.85
CA HIS A 48 2.03 -11.59 5.39
C HIS A 48 1.88 -10.08 5.65
N GLU A 49 2.31 -9.58 6.80
CA GLU A 49 2.30 -8.15 7.13
C GLU A 49 3.19 -7.33 6.17
N ARG A 50 4.39 -7.85 5.86
CA ARG A 50 5.27 -7.20 4.87
C ARG A 50 4.62 -7.15 3.49
N LEU A 51 4.00 -8.25 3.06
CA LEU A 51 3.24 -8.31 1.80
C LEU A 51 2.08 -7.32 1.79
N ALA A 52 1.34 -7.21 2.89
CA ALA A 52 0.24 -6.26 3.05
C ALA A 52 0.74 -4.81 2.94
N TYR A 53 1.82 -4.49 3.65
CA TYR A 53 2.51 -3.21 3.56
C TYR A 53 2.95 -2.88 2.13
N TYR A 54 3.55 -3.84 1.40
CA TYR A 54 3.95 -3.65 0.00
C TYR A 54 2.77 -3.31 -0.91
N ARG A 55 1.64 -4.01 -0.73
CA ARG A 55 0.43 -3.77 -1.52
C ARG A 55 -0.12 -2.37 -1.24
N GLY A 56 -0.23 -1.99 0.03
CA GLY A 56 -0.65 -0.66 0.44
C GLY A 56 0.22 0.42 -0.20
N HIS A 57 1.54 0.29 -0.07
CA HIS A 57 2.50 1.26 -0.59
C HIS A 57 2.42 1.44 -2.11
N ARG A 58 2.26 0.35 -2.86
CA ARG A 58 2.08 0.43 -4.30
C ARG A 58 0.80 1.18 -4.67
N ASP A 59 -0.30 0.89 -3.99
CA ASP A 59 -1.58 1.54 -4.24
C ASP A 59 -1.53 3.03 -3.87
N GLY A 60 -0.94 3.37 -2.72
CA GLY A 60 -0.72 4.76 -2.29
C GLY A 60 0.09 5.56 -3.31
N ARG A 61 1.20 4.98 -3.80
CA ARG A 61 2.04 5.58 -4.85
C ARG A 61 1.27 5.77 -6.15
N ARG A 62 0.44 4.80 -6.54
CA ARG A 62 -0.40 4.91 -7.76
C ARG A 62 -1.35 6.09 -7.67
N VAL A 63 -2.04 6.28 -6.53
CA VAL A 63 -2.94 7.43 -6.35
C VAL A 63 -2.16 8.74 -6.32
N ARG A 64 -0.99 8.79 -5.66
CA ARG A 64 -0.12 9.97 -5.70
C ARG A 64 0.23 10.35 -7.14
N ALA A 65 0.68 9.38 -7.94
CA ALA A 65 1.01 9.60 -9.34
C ALA A 65 -0.20 10.11 -10.15
N MET A 66 -1.36 9.48 -9.99
CA MET A 66 -2.59 9.91 -10.68
C MET A 66 -2.97 11.36 -10.37
N LEU A 67 -2.79 11.81 -9.13
CA LEU A 67 -3.06 13.20 -8.76
C LEU A 67 -2.01 14.16 -9.31
N SER A 68 -0.72 13.80 -9.27
CA SER A 68 0.34 14.62 -9.86
C SER A 68 0.22 14.77 -11.38
N HIS A 69 -0.41 13.83 -12.07
CA HIS A 69 -0.68 13.94 -13.52
C HIS A 69 -1.99 14.68 -13.83
N ARG A 70 -2.81 14.99 -12.82
CA ARG A 70 -4.10 15.67 -12.99
C ARG A 70 -4.02 17.18 -12.72
N ASP A 71 -2.93 17.67 -12.17
CA ASP A 71 -2.65 19.10 -12.07
C ASP A 71 -1.96 19.57 -13.36
N PRO A 72 -2.66 20.28 -14.27
CA PRO A 72 -1.98 21.02 -15.33
C PRO A 72 -1.21 22.17 -14.69
N ALA A 73 0.05 22.34 -15.11
CA ALA A 73 0.85 23.53 -14.84
C ALA A 73 0.23 24.78 -15.49
#